data_AF-A0A0D6KAR5-F1
#
_entry.id   AF-A0A0D6KAR5-F1
#
_cell.length_a   1.000
_cell.length_b   1.000
_cell.length_c   1.000
_cell.angle_alpha   90.00
_cell.angle_beta   90.00
_cell.angle_gamma   90.00
#
_symmetry.space_group_name_H-M   'P 1'
#
loop_
_entity.id
_entity.type
_entity.pdbx_description
1 polymer ?
#
loop_
_entity_poly.entity_id
_entity_poly.type
_entity_poly.pdbx_seq_one_letter_code
_entity_poly.pdbx_strand_id
1 'polypeptide(L)'
;MKKILILSVNPKNTDKLRLDEEVREIQIALKLATDRAGFEIVTQSALRVEDLRRVLLEHQPTIVHFCGHGAGSHGLVLENNSGQMQLVSTESLARLFKLFQEEIECVLLNACYSETQAAAIHQHIDCVIGMNQPIGDKAAIKFAVGFYDALGAGKTYEDCFEFGCASLDLEGIASSEIPVIKIRRRHEQTAQATNPVKSDKEQGIGKDNKGEQESSVSVGGRVKDSVIIIGDRKVGQNRSVSVGNDVTGGAIITGDNNTTNIKFQPVRLPEPASVNIETELNALHEILAKLETSDRRKIDNAFADIEEELNKPQPDKNEVGKALERAFDYAKKAEGFVGLMEKLKPHLTKTVAWLGENWHNLLQIVGLTN
;
A
#
# COMPACT_ATOMS: atom_id res chain seq x y z
N MET A 1 -14.28 -28.79 4.24
CA MET A 1 -13.78 -27.96 5.35
C MET A 1 -12.49 -27.32 4.89
N LYS A 2 -12.42 -25.98 4.89
CA LYS A 2 -11.21 -25.23 4.49
C LYS A 2 -10.31 -25.06 5.72
N LYS A 3 -9.01 -25.30 5.54
CA LYS A 3 -8.03 -25.10 6.62
C LYS A 3 -7.31 -23.78 6.44
N ILE A 4 -7.34 -22.94 7.47
CA ILE A 4 -6.68 -21.64 7.53
C ILE A 4 -5.45 -21.78 8.42
N LEU A 5 -4.27 -21.61 7.83
CA LEU A 5 -3.02 -21.59 8.56
C LEU A 5 -2.56 -20.14 8.76
N ILE A 6 -2.58 -19.69 10.01
CA ILE A 6 -2.12 -18.37 10.42
C ILE A 6 -0.68 -18.48 10.94
N LEU A 7 0.24 -17.84 10.24
CA LEU A 7 1.66 -17.77 10.52
C LEU A 7 1.97 -16.39 11.10
N SER A 8 2.45 -16.34 12.34
CA SER A 8 2.82 -15.10 13.03
C SER A 8 4.31 -15.11 13.38
N VAL A 9 5.01 -14.01 13.04
CA VAL A 9 6.47 -13.90 13.23
C VAL A 9 6.86 -12.55 13.83
N ASN A 10 7.52 -12.59 14.99
CA ASN A 10 7.93 -11.39 15.72
C ASN A 10 9.37 -11.55 16.25
N PRO A 11 10.40 -11.52 15.38
CA PRO A 11 11.78 -11.77 15.79
C PRO A 11 12.26 -10.78 16.85
N LYS A 12 13.13 -11.23 17.76
CA LYS A 12 13.55 -10.49 18.96
C LYS A 12 14.26 -9.16 18.66
N ASN A 13 14.88 -9.02 17.50
CA ASN A 13 15.65 -7.85 17.09
C ASN A 13 14.91 -6.96 16.08
N THR A 14 13.57 -7.00 16.09
CA THR A 14 12.69 -6.16 15.28
C THR A 14 11.69 -5.44 16.17
N ASP A 15 11.01 -4.43 15.62
CA ASP A 15 9.93 -3.77 16.34
C ASP A 15 8.80 -4.75 16.66
N LYS A 16 8.24 -4.63 17.86
CA LYS A 16 7.22 -5.55 18.32
C LYS A 16 5.86 -5.20 17.71
N LEU A 17 5.36 -6.08 16.84
CA LEU A 17 4.01 -6.00 16.28
C LEU A 17 2.96 -6.63 17.20
N ARG A 18 1.70 -6.17 17.10
CA ARG A 18 0.54 -6.73 17.83
C ARG A 18 -0.06 -7.98 17.16
N LEU A 19 0.78 -8.95 16.80
CA LEU A 19 0.34 -10.14 16.05
C LEU A 19 -0.64 -11.03 16.83
N ASP A 20 -0.47 -11.13 18.14
CA ASP A 20 -1.41 -11.89 18.99
C ASP A 20 -2.81 -11.27 18.98
N GLU A 21 -2.89 -9.94 18.83
CA GLU A 21 -4.17 -9.23 18.70
C GLU A 21 -4.81 -9.55 17.34
N GLU A 22 -4.03 -9.51 16.26
CA GLU A 22 -4.49 -9.88 14.92
C GLU A 22 -5.05 -11.32 14.88
N VAL A 23 -4.27 -12.30 15.37
CA VAL A 23 -4.69 -13.70 15.45
C VAL A 23 -5.99 -13.84 16.24
N ARG A 24 -6.08 -13.18 17.41
CA ARG A 24 -7.25 -13.23 18.28
C ARG A 24 -8.49 -12.67 17.57
N GLU A 25 -8.38 -11.52 16.91
CA GLU A 25 -9.50 -10.91 16.19
C GLU A 25 -9.95 -11.74 14.99
N ILE A 26 -9.02 -12.33 14.23
CA ILE A 26 -9.35 -13.27 13.13
C ILE A 26 -10.12 -14.49 13.66
N GLN A 27 -9.66 -15.07 14.78
CA GLN A 27 -10.35 -16.20 15.40
C GLN A 27 -11.75 -15.83 15.90
N ILE A 28 -11.95 -14.59 16.38
CA ILE A 28 -13.27 -14.10 16.80
C ILE A 28 -14.20 -13.95 15.59
N ALA A 29 -13.74 -13.29 14.52
CA ALA A 29 -14.49 -13.12 13.27
C ALA A 29 -15.02 -14.46 12.74
N LEU A 30 -14.14 -15.46 12.63
CA LEU A 30 -14.51 -16.80 12.14
C LEU A 30 -15.39 -17.60 13.11
N LYS A 31 -15.30 -17.38 14.42
CA LYS A 31 -16.19 -18.04 15.40
C LYS A 31 -17.61 -17.48 15.37
N LEU A 32 -17.77 -16.19 15.06
CA LEU A 32 -19.06 -15.51 14.95
C LEU A 32 -19.73 -15.75 13.59
N ALA A 33 -18.97 -16.22 12.60
CA ALA A 33 -19.45 -16.53 11.27
C ALA A 33 -20.60 -17.57 11.26
N THR A 34 -21.53 -17.37 10.32
CA THR A 34 -22.65 -18.30 10.08
C THR A 34 -22.16 -19.68 9.68
N ASP A 35 -21.08 -19.77 8.90
CA ASP A 35 -20.46 -21.04 8.46
C ASP A 35 -19.19 -21.40 9.25
N ARG A 36 -19.18 -21.16 10.56
CA ARG A 36 -18.02 -21.47 11.43
C ARG A 36 -17.57 -22.94 11.37
N ALA A 37 -18.47 -23.88 11.05
CA ALA A 37 -18.15 -25.30 10.92
C ALA A 37 -17.40 -25.64 9.61
N GLY A 38 -17.38 -24.71 8.65
CA GLY A 38 -16.67 -24.84 7.39
C GLY A 38 -15.15 -24.67 7.51
N PHE A 39 -14.64 -24.15 8.64
CA PHE A 39 -13.24 -23.76 8.81
C PHE A 39 -12.53 -24.49 9.96
N GLU A 40 -11.29 -24.89 9.70
CA GLU A 40 -10.31 -25.29 10.72
C GLU A 40 -9.21 -24.24 10.79
N ILE A 41 -8.97 -23.67 11.97
CA ILE A 41 -7.94 -22.63 12.17
C ILE A 41 -6.74 -23.26 12.88
N VAL A 42 -5.58 -23.17 12.25
CA VAL A 42 -4.30 -23.55 12.84
C VAL A 42 -3.44 -22.31 12.95
N THR A 43 -2.87 -22.05 14.12
CA THR A 43 -1.97 -20.92 14.34
C THR A 43 -0.58 -21.44 14.67
N GLN A 44 0.43 -20.90 14.01
CA GLN A 44 1.84 -21.12 14.30
C GLN A 44 2.52 -19.78 14.58
N SER A 45 3.05 -19.64 15.79
CA SER A 45 3.77 -18.45 16.24
C SER A 45 5.26 -18.70 16.30
N ALA A 46 6.05 -17.62 16.30
CA ALA A 46 7.52 -17.69 16.28
C ALA A 46 8.03 -18.58 15.12
N LEU A 47 7.41 -18.44 13.94
CA LEU A 47 7.70 -19.33 12.82
C LEU A 47 9.15 -19.16 12.36
N ARG A 48 9.90 -20.28 12.42
CA ARG A 48 11.25 -20.35 11.90
C ARG A 48 11.27 -20.74 10.44
N VAL A 49 12.31 -20.33 9.72
CA VAL A 49 12.49 -20.68 8.30
C VAL A 49 12.46 -22.20 8.07
N GLU A 50 13.04 -23.00 8.97
CA GLU A 50 13.04 -24.46 8.87
C GLU A 50 11.65 -25.10 9.06
N ASP A 51 10.76 -24.40 9.77
CA ASP A 51 9.43 -24.91 10.11
C ASP A 51 8.39 -24.56 9.04
N LEU A 52 8.56 -23.46 8.30
CA LEU A 52 7.61 -23.03 7.27
C LEU A 52 7.24 -24.18 6.30
N ARG A 53 8.25 -24.87 5.76
CA ARG A 53 8.06 -26.06 4.91
C ARG A 53 7.30 -27.18 5.62
N ARG A 54 7.65 -27.46 6.87
CA ARG A 54 7.12 -28.59 7.63
C ARG A 54 5.64 -28.37 7.96
N VAL A 55 5.32 -27.17 8.42
CA VAL A 55 3.96 -26.75 8.75
C VAL A 55 3.04 -26.79 7.53
N LEU A 56 3.51 -26.35 6.36
CA LEU A 56 2.74 -26.44 5.12
C LEU A 56 2.48 -27.91 4.71
N LEU A 57 3.48 -28.79 4.83
CA LEU A 57 3.35 -30.23 4.54
C LEU A 57 2.42 -30.94 5.52
N GLU A 58 2.51 -30.61 6.80
CA GLU A 58 1.72 -31.23 7.87
C GLU A 58 0.25 -30.85 7.78
N HIS A 59 -0.03 -29.55 7.59
CA HIS A 59 -1.39 -29.06 7.65
C HIS A 59 -2.09 -29.06 6.30
N GLN A 60 -1.37 -28.93 5.18
CA GLN A 60 -1.96 -28.78 3.83
C GLN A 60 -3.10 -27.76 3.82
N PRO A 61 -2.82 -26.48 4.15
CA PRO A 61 -3.85 -25.47 4.28
C PRO A 61 -4.45 -25.09 2.93
N THR A 62 -5.72 -24.70 2.96
CA THR A 62 -6.40 -24.06 1.82
C THR A 62 -6.09 -22.56 1.75
N ILE A 63 -5.90 -21.94 2.92
CA ILE A 63 -5.64 -20.51 3.07
C ILE A 63 -4.43 -20.32 3.97
N VAL A 64 -3.46 -19.51 3.54
CA VAL A 64 -2.31 -19.12 4.36
C VAL A 64 -2.38 -17.63 4.66
N HIS A 65 -2.36 -17.29 5.94
CA HIS A 65 -2.25 -15.91 6.42
C HIS A 65 -0.89 -15.72 7.07
N PHE A 66 -0.08 -14.81 6.54
CA PHE A 66 1.17 -14.40 7.15
C PHE A 66 0.99 -13.01 7.75
N CYS A 67 1.31 -12.86 9.03
CA CYS A 67 1.38 -11.57 9.72
C CYS A 67 2.76 -11.40 10.36
N GLY A 68 3.42 -10.28 10.06
CA GLY A 68 4.79 -10.04 10.49
C GLY A 68 5.49 -8.98 9.65
N HIS A 69 6.82 -8.96 9.74
CA HIS A 69 7.63 -7.95 9.05
C HIS A 69 7.90 -8.29 7.58
N GLY A 70 7.90 -7.26 6.75
CA GLY A 70 8.30 -7.32 5.34
C GLY A 70 9.49 -6.39 5.07
N ALA A 71 10.34 -6.77 4.13
CA ALA A 71 11.56 -6.03 3.76
C ALA A 71 11.55 -5.60 2.28
N GLY A 72 10.35 -5.38 1.73
CA GLY A 72 10.14 -5.02 0.32
C GLY A 72 10.74 -6.06 -0.62
N SER A 73 11.57 -5.63 -1.57
CA SER A 73 12.21 -6.53 -2.54
C SER A 73 13.10 -7.61 -1.91
N HIS A 74 13.52 -7.45 -0.65
CA HIS A 74 14.39 -8.41 0.03
C HIS A 74 13.64 -9.62 0.60
N GLY A 75 12.30 -9.58 0.67
CA GLY A 75 11.49 -10.71 1.12
C GLY A 75 10.67 -10.48 2.39
N LEU A 76 10.24 -11.58 2.99
CA LEU A 76 9.57 -11.60 4.30
C LEU A 76 10.57 -11.96 5.41
N VAL A 77 10.28 -11.52 6.63
CA VAL A 77 11.12 -11.79 7.79
C VAL A 77 10.53 -12.94 8.60
N LEU A 78 11.33 -13.99 8.80
CA LEU A 78 11.04 -15.14 9.66
C LEU A 78 12.06 -15.22 10.81
N GLU A 79 11.90 -16.17 11.72
CA GLU A 79 12.91 -16.45 12.75
C GLU A 79 13.98 -17.46 12.30
N ASN A 80 15.18 -17.30 12.82
CA ASN A 80 16.18 -18.35 12.88
C ASN A 80 16.12 -19.12 14.22
N ASN A 81 17.01 -20.09 14.42
CA ASN A 81 17.06 -20.91 15.64
C ASN A 81 17.43 -20.15 16.92
N SER A 82 17.84 -18.88 16.81
CA SER A 82 18.08 -17.99 17.96
C SER A 82 16.89 -17.03 18.23
N GLY A 83 15.82 -17.11 17.44
CA GLY A 83 14.69 -16.18 17.46
C GLY A 83 15.05 -14.78 16.92
N GLN A 84 16.13 -14.69 16.14
CA GLN A 84 16.54 -13.46 15.46
C GLN A 84 15.96 -13.44 14.04
N MET A 85 15.88 -12.25 13.45
CA MET A 85 15.38 -12.07 12.10
C MET A 85 16.20 -12.87 11.09
N GLN A 86 15.51 -13.49 10.14
CA GLN A 86 16.09 -14.12 8.96
C GLN A 86 15.21 -13.80 7.76
N LEU A 87 15.81 -13.23 6.73
CA LEU A 87 15.12 -12.91 5.49
C LEU A 87 14.88 -14.18 4.65
N VAL A 88 13.68 -14.29 4.10
CA VAL A 88 13.33 -15.30 3.10
C VAL A 88 12.96 -14.59 1.80
N SER A 89 13.76 -14.83 0.76
CA SER A 89 13.63 -14.11 -0.50
C SER A 89 12.32 -14.38 -1.23
N THR A 90 11.91 -13.43 -2.07
CA THR A 90 10.75 -13.53 -2.96
C THR A 90 10.75 -14.81 -3.79
N GLU A 91 11.90 -15.15 -4.39
CA GLU A 91 12.07 -16.32 -5.26
C GLU A 91 11.95 -17.62 -4.46
N SER A 92 12.44 -17.61 -3.21
CA SER A 92 12.37 -18.77 -2.32
C SER A 92 10.93 -19.04 -1.89
N LEU A 93 10.17 -17.98 -1.56
CA LEU A 93 8.75 -18.07 -1.24
C LEU A 93 7.95 -18.55 -2.46
N ALA A 94 8.14 -17.95 -3.63
CA ALA A 94 7.44 -18.36 -4.85
C ALA A 94 7.74 -19.82 -5.21
N ARG A 95 9.00 -20.26 -5.10
CA ARG A 95 9.39 -21.67 -5.30
C ARG A 95 8.70 -22.60 -4.32
N LEU A 96 8.57 -22.21 -3.06
CA LEU A 96 7.90 -23.02 -2.04
C LEU A 96 6.39 -23.12 -2.33
N PHE A 97 5.69 -22.01 -2.51
CA PHE A 97 4.25 -22.00 -2.77
C PHE A 97 3.88 -22.69 -4.08
N LYS A 98 4.77 -22.70 -5.09
CA LYS A 98 4.60 -23.52 -6.31
C LYS A 98 4.35 -25.00 -6.00
N LEU A 99 4.96 -25.53 -4.94
CA LEU A 99 4.81 -26.95 -4.57
C LEU A 99 3.44 -27.26 -3.96
N PHE A 100 2.64 -26.24 -3.63
CA PHE A 100 1.33 -26.36 -2.98
C PHE A 100 0.20 -25.71 -3.82
N GLN A 101 0.41 -25.60 -5.13
CA GLN A 101 -0.51 -24.88 -6.03
C GLN A 101 -1.88 -25.56 -6.21
N GLU A 102 -2.00 -26.84 -5.84
CA GLU A 102 -3.26 -27.59 -5.89
C GLU A 102 -4.02 -27.53 -4.56
N GLU A 103 -3.31 -27.30 -3.45
CA GLU A 103 -3.86 -27.27 -2.09
C GLU A 103 -4.23 -25.85 -1.64
N ILE A 104 -3.39 -24.86 -1.95
CA ILE A 104 -3.56 -23.48 -1.49
C ILE A 104 -4.33 -22.68 -2.53
N GLU A 105 -5.48 -22.15 -2.13
CA GLU A 105 -6.31 -21.28 -2.95
C GLU A 105 -5.97 -19.80 -2.74
N CYS A 106 -5.67 -19.40 -1.50
CA CYS A 106 -5.47 -18.01 -1.11
C CYS A 106 -4.27 -17.84 -0.17
N VAL A 107 -3.45 -16.83 -0.45
CA VAL A 107 -2.37 -16.38 0.43
C VAL A 107 -2.55 -14.90 0.77
N LEU A 108 -2.60 -14.55 2.04
CA LEU A 108 -2.69 -13.17 2.53
C LEU A 108 -1.37 -12.83 3.25
N LEU A 109 -0.61 -11.88 2.70
CA LEU A 109 0.66 -11.41 3.24
C LEU A 109 0.48 -10.06 3.93
N ASN A 110 0.09 -10.07 5.20
CA ASN A 110 -0.05 -8.88 6.04
C ASN A 110 1.31 -8.43 6.57
N ALA A 111 2.12 -7.88 5.66
CA ALA A 111 3.48 -7.41 5.92
C ALA A 111 3.81 -6.24 4.99
N CYS A 112 4.55 -5.25 5.50
CA CYS A 112 4.90 -4.04 4.74
C CYS A 112 5.60 -4.37 3.41
N TYR A 113 5.18 -3.71 2.32
CA TYR A 113 5.74 -3.90 0.98
C TYR A 113 5.70 -5.35 0.44
N SER A 114 4.78 -6.18 0.94
CA SER A 114 4.65 -7.59 0.52
C SER A 114 4.07 -7.79 -0.88
N GLU A 115 3.67 -6.73 -1.60
CA GLU A 115 3.17 -6.83 -2.99
C GLU A 115 4.18 -7.56 -3.90
N THR A 116 5.48 -7.35 -3.69
CA THR A 116 6.53 -8.00 -4.50
C THR A 116 6.46 -9.52 -4.36
N GLN A 117 6.26 -10.02 -3.14
CA GLN A 117 6.09 -11.46 -2.88
C GLN A 117 4.73 -11.94 -3.35
N ALA A 118 3.68 -11.13 -3.20
CA ALA A 118 2.36 -11.46 -3.69
C ALA A 118 2.36 -11.71 -5.20
N ALA A 119 3.00 -10.82 -5.97
CA ALA A 119 3.12 -10.95 -7.42
C ALA A 119 3.88 -12.23 -7.84
N ALA A 120 4.95 -12.58 -7.13
CA ALA A 120 5.74 -13.78 -7.43
C ALA A 120 4.98 -15.08 -7.07
N ILE A 121 4.31 -15.12 -5.92
CA ILE A 121 3.51 -16.29 -5.49
C ILE A 121 2.28 -16.47 -6.40
N HIS A 122 1.69 -15.37 -6.87
CA HIS A 122 0.52 -15.38 -7.75
C HIS A 122 0.76 -16.06 -9.12
N GLN A 123 2.03 -16.23 -9.52
CA GLN A 123 2.35 -17.05 -10.69
C GLN A 123 1.90 -18.52 -10.53
N HIS A 124 1.66 -18.96 -9.29
CA HIS A 124 1.30 -20.32 -8.95
C HIS A 124 -0.04 -20.40 -8.20
N ILE A 125 -0.29 -19.48 -7.27
CA ILE A 125 -1.52 -19.46 -6.46
C ILE A 125 -2.56 -18.52 -7.08
N ASP A 126 -3.84 -18.90 -7.05
CA ASP A 126 -4.90 -18.17 -7.76
C ASP A 126 -5.26 -16.84 -7.10
N CYS A 127 -5.24 -16.76 -5.78
CA CYS A 127 -5.50 -15.52 -5.04
C CYS A 127 -4.33 -15.19 -4.11
N VAL A 128 -3.70 -14.03 -4.29
CA VAL A 128 -2.67 -13.55 -3.38
C VAL A 128 -2.87 -12.08 -3.05
N ILE A 129 -2.90 -11.76 -1.76
CA ILE A 129 -3.03 -10.40 -1.24
C ILE A 129 -1.71 -10.00 -0.59
N GLY A 130 -1.25 -8.79 -0.87
CA GLY A 130 -0.09 -8.19 -0.22
C GLY A 130 -0.29 -6.70 0.04
N MET A 131 0.71 -6.04 0.59
CA MET A 131 0.70 -4.61 0.91
C MET A 131 1.68 -3.89 -0.02
N ASN A 132 1.26 -2.83 -0.70
CA ASN A 132 2.13 -2.07 -1.63
C ASN A 132 3.06 -1.07 -0.91
N GLN A 133 2.77 -0.75 0.36
CA GLN A 133 3.50 0.22 1.18
C GLN A 133 3.45 -0.20 2.67
N PRO A 134 4.03 0.57 3.61
CA PRO A 134 3.92 0.27 5.03
C PRO A 134 2.47 0.39 5.50
N ILE A 135 2.02 -0.55 6.33
CA ILE A 135 0.69 -0.55 6.95
C ILE A 135 0.86 -0.58 8.47
N GLY A 136 0.09 0.23 9.20
CA GLY A 136 0.12 0.23 10.66
C GLY A 136 -0.67 -0.92 11.27
N ASP A 137 -0.26 -1.41 12.44
CA ASP A 137 -0.88 -2.55 13.14
C ASP A 137 -2.42 -2.50 13.18
N LYS A 138 -3.00 -1.35 13.57
CA LYS A 138 -4.45 -1.20 13.64
C LYS A 138 -5.11 -1.42 12.28
N ALA A 139 -4.52 -0.89 11.21
CA ALA A 139 -5.03 -1.04 9.86
C ALA A 139 -4.90 -2.51 9.41
N ALA A 140 -3.73 -3.12 9.59
CA ALA A 140 -3.49 -4.52 9.28
C ALA A 140 -4.52 -5.45 9.95
N ILE A 141 -4.82 -5.24 11.24
CA ILE A 141 -5.83 -6.00 11.99
C ILE A 141 -7.23 -5.77 11.42
N LYS A 142 -7.63 -4.51 11.18
CA LYS A 142 -8.99 -4.18 10.70
C LYS A 142 -9.26 -4.70 9.30
N PHE A 143 -8.26 -4.68 8.43
CA PHE A 143 -8.32 -5.32 7.12
C PHE A 143 -8.53 -6.84 7.26
N ALA A 144 -7.71 -7.51 8.08
CA ALA A 144 -7.82 -8.95 8.29
C ALA A 144 -9.19 -9.35 8.87
N VAL A 145 -9.72 -8.61 9.85
CA VAL A 145 -11.06 -8.85 10.40
C VAL A 145 -12.13 -8.75 9.32
N GLY A 146 -12.15 -7.66 8.53
CA GLY A 146 -13.13 -7.49 7.46
C GLY A 146 -13.05 -8.61 6.40
N PHE A 147 -11.82 -9.02 6.05
CA PHE A 147 -11.59 -10.15 5.15
C PHE A 147 -12.19 -11.45 5.69
N TYR A 148 -11.93 -11.78 6.95
CA TYR A 148 -12.38 -13.03 7.55
C TYR A 148 -13.86 -13.04 7.95
N ASP A 149 -14.46 -11.89 8.27
CA ASP A 149 -15.91 -11.75 8.44
C ASP A 149 -16.64 -12.09 7.13
N ALA A 150 -16.16 -11.56 6.00
CA ALA A 150 -16.71 -11.85 4.69
C ALA A 150 -16.49 -13.32 4.28
N LEU A 151 -15.31 -13.87 4.57
CA LEU A 151 -15.02 -15.28 4.31
C LEU A 151 -15.97 -16.19 5.09
N GLY A 152 -16.18 -15.88 6.38
CA GLY A 152 -17.12 -16.60 7.24
C GLY A 152 -18.58 -16.48 6.80
N ALA A 153 -18.91 -15.43 6.05
CA ALA A 153 -20.21 -15.23 5.41
C ALA A 153 -20.34 -15.91 4.04
N GLY A 154 -19.34 -16.69 3.60
CA GLY A 154 -19.36 -17.45 2.34
C GLY A 154 -19.11 -16.60 1.09
N LYS A 155 -18.43 -15.47 1.23
CA LYS A 155 -18.07 -14.58 0.11
C LYS A 155 -16.88 -15.13 -0.71
N THR A 156 -16.73 -14.64 -1.94
CA THR A 156 -15.56 -14.92 -2.79
C THR A 156 -14.31 -14.23 -2.24
N TYR A 157 -13.11 -14.64 -2.65
CA TYR A 157 -11.89 -13.98 -2.17
C TYR A 157 -11.79 -12.51 -2.63
N GLU A 158 -12.27 -12.19 -3.83
CA GLU A 158 -12.41 -10.79 -4.28
C GLU A 158 -13.31 -10.00 -3.34
N ASP A 159 -14.50 -10.52 -3.04
CA ASP A 159 -15.42 -9.86 -2.10
C ASP A 159 -14.78 -9.73 -0.72
N CYS A 160 -14.08 -10.77 -0.22
CA CYS A 160 -13.40 -10.72 1.07
C CYS A 160 -12.34 -9.61 1.10
N PHE A 161 -11.58 -9.45 0.03
CA PHE A 161 -10.64 -8.34 -0.11
C PHE A 161 -11.35 -6.99 -0.04
N GLU A 162 -12.44 -6.80 -0.80
CA GLU A 162 -13.23 -5.57 -0.80
C GLU A 162 -13.85 -5.28 0.58
N PHE A 163 -14.33 -6.29 1.30
CA PHE A 163 -14.82 -6.14 2.68
C PHE A 163 -13.69 -5.76 3.65
N GLY A 164 -12.48 -6.28 3.43
CA GLY A 164 -11.28 -5.86 4.16
C GLY A 164 -10.97 -4.38 3.94
N CYS A 165 -11.00 -3.90 2.70
CA CYS A 165 -10.80 -2.48 2.37
C CYS A 165 -11.92 -1.61 2.93
N ALA A 166 -13.18 -2.02 2.76
CA ALA A 166 -14.34 -1.31 3.31
C ALA A 166 -14.29 -1.23 4.85
N SER A 167 -13.79 -2.25 5.53
CA SER A 167 -13.56 -2.22 6.98
C SER A 167 -12.60 -1.10 7.40
N LEU A 168 -11.55 -0.86 6.61
CA LEU A 168 -10.63 0.27 6.83
C LEU A 168 -11.33 1.62 6.65
N ASP A 169 -12.12 1.75 5.59
CA ASP A 169 -12.86 2.97 5.29
C ASP A 169 -13.90 3.28 6.39
N LEU A 170 -14.63 2.28 6.86
CA LEU A 170 -15.63 2.41 7.92
C LEU A 170 -15.01 2.81 9.27
N GLU A 171 -13.78 2.39 9.54
CA GLU A 171 -13.01 2.77 10.72
C GLU A 171 -12.30 4.13 10.57
N GLY A 172 -12.43 4.79 9.41
CA GLY A 172 -11.78 6.06 9.12
C GLY A 172 -10.26 5.95 8.99
N ILE A 173 -9.75 4.77 8.64
CA ILE A 173 -8.31 4.50 8.48
C ILE A 173 -7.98 4.67 6.99
N ALA A 174 -7.23 5.74 6.66
CA ALA A 174 -6.79 6.03 5.30
C ALA A 174 -5.69 5.07 4.83
N SER A 175 -6.03 3.80 4.63
CA SER A 175 -5.12 2.72 4.27
C SER A 175 -5.75 1.65 3.39
N SER A 176 -6.98 1.85 2.89
CA SER A 176 -7.70 0.92 2.00
C SER A 176 -7.01 0.69 0.66
N GLU A 177 -6.18 1.64 0.21
CA GLU A 177 -5.33 1.52 -0.99
C GLU A 177 -4.02 0.76 -0.76
N ILE A 178 -3.72 0.36 0.49
CA ILE A 178 -2.48 -0.34 0.83
C ILE A 178 -2.55 -1.83 0.49
N PRO A 179 -3.60 -2.57 0.91
CA PRO A 179 -3.81 -3.94 0.46
C PRO A 179 -4.02 -3.97 -1.06
N VAL A 180 -3.37 -4.89 -1.72
CA VAL A 180 -3.54 -5.15 -3.15
C VAL A 180 -3.76 -6.63 -3.38
N ILE A 181 -4.73 -6.95 -4.22
CA ILE A 181 -5.06 -8.32 -4.61
C ILE A 181 -4.55 -8.64 -6.01
N LYS A 182 -4.04 -9.87 -6.19
CA LYS A 182 -3.72 -10.47 -7.47
C LYS A 182 -4.57 -11.74 -7.59
N ILE A 183 -5.49 -11.78 -8.56
CA ILE A 183 -6.44 -12.88 -8.71
C ILE A 183 -6.54 -13.41 -10.15
N ARG A 184 -6.57 -14.74 -10.28
CA ARG A 184 -6.83 -15.47 -11.52
C ARG A 184 -8.16 -16.18 -11.38
N ARG A 185 -9.08 -15.91 -12.30
CA ARG A 185 -10.29 -16.73 -12.47
C ARG A 185 -9.89 -17.94 -13.31
N ARG A 186 -9.73 -19.11 -12.69
CA ARG A 186 -9.77 -20.36 -13.46
C ARG A 186 -11.21 -20.48 -14.00
N HIS A 187 -11.38 -20.24 -15.30
CA HIS A 187 -12.60 -20.67 -15.99
C HIS A 187 -12.84 -22.12 -15.62
N GLU A 188 -14.05 -22.47 -15.16
CA GLU A 188 -14.50 -23.84 -14.94
C GLU A 188 -14.40 -24.64 -16.26
N GLN A 189 -13.21 -25.09 -16.63
CA GLN A 189 -13.00 -26.08 -17.68
C GLN A 189 -12.83 -27.43 -17.01
N THR A 190 -13.95 -28.00 -16.54
CA THR A 190 -14.19 -29.47 -16.44
C THR A 190 -15.56 -29.76 -15.84
N ALA A 191 -16.63 -29.32 -16.51
CA ALA A 191 -17.97 -29.87 -16.26
C ALA A 191 -18.83 -29.83 -17.54
N GLN A 192 -18.35 -30.40 -18.65
CA GLN A 192 -19.21 -30.68 -19.79
C GLN A 192 -18.64 -31.82 -20.65
N ALA A 193 -18.87 -33.05 -20.18
CA ALA A 193 -18.88 -34.23 -21.03
C ALA A 193 -19.78 -35.31 -20.42
N THR A 194 -21.10 -35.09 -20.43
CA THR A 194 -22.11 -36.16 -20.55
C THR A 194 -23.47 -35.53 -20.91
N ASN A 195 -23.94 -35.79 -22.14
CA ASN A 195 -25.36 -35.72 -22.48
C ASN A 195 -26.06 -36.95 -21.86
N PRO A 196 -27.34 -36.85 -21.45
CA PRO A 196 -28.39 -37.30 -22.36
C PRO A 196 -29.72 -36.49 -22.34
N VAL A 197 -30.27 -36.38 -23.56
CA VAL A 197 -31.69 -36.57 -23.96
C VAL A 197 -32.79 -35.63 -23.42
N LYS A 198 -33.52 -35.10 -24.41
CA LYS A 198 -34.71 -34.24 -24.35
C LYS A 198 -35.93 -34.88 -23.67
N SER A 199 -36.76 -34.06 -23.03
CA SER A 199 -38.23 -34.12 -23.20
C SER A 199 -38.89 -32.77 -22.88
N ASP A 200 -39.88 -32.41 -23.68
CA ASP A 200 -40.62 -31.15 -23.71
C ASP A 200 -41.63 -31.02 -22.56
N LYS A 201 -41.81 -29.80 -22.01
CA LYS A 201 -43.02 -28.95 -22.18
C LYS A 201 -43.22 -27.89 -21.06
N GLU A 202 -43.33 -26.66 -21.56
CA GLU A 202 -44.30 -25.58 -21.25
C GLU A 202 -44.39 -24.86 -19.88
N GLN A 203 -44.07 -23.56 -19.99
CA GLN A 203 -44.83 -22.34 -19.62
C GLN A 203 -44.88 -21.83 -18.15
N GLY A 204 -44.52 -20.54 -17.99
CA GLY A 204 -44.98 -19.70 -16.86
C GLY A 204 -44.20 -18.42 -16.49
N ILE A 205 -44.26 -17.37 -17.33
CA ILE A 205 -44.37 -15.90 -17.01
C ILE A 205 -43.37 -15.26 -16.00
N GLY A 206 -42.43 -14.42 -16.46
CA GLY A 206 -42.49 -12.92 -16.45
C GLY A 206 -41.21 -12.36 -15.78
N LYS A 207 -40.61 -11.19 -16.03
CA LYS A 207 -40.81 -9.93 -16.79
C LYS A 207 -39.39 -9.36 -17.06
N ASP A 208 -39.24 -8.43 -18.02
CA ASP A 208 -38.45 -7.17 -17.92
C ASP A 208 -38.16 -6.57 -19.30
N ASN A 209 -38.31 -5.25 -19.47
CA ASN A 209 -37.21 -4.35 -19.90
C ASN A 209 -37.59 -2.88 -20.21
N LYS A 210 -36.54 -2.04 -20.11
CA LYS A 210 -36.21 -0.71 -20.72
C LYS A 210 -36.44 0.55 -19.87
N GLY A 211 -35.52 1.52 -19.76
CA GLY A 211 -34.24 1.76 -20.45
C GLY A 211 -33.45 2.97 -19.89
N GLU A 212 -32.24 3.18 -20.43
CA GLU A 212 -31.13 4.08 -20.04
C GLU A 212 -31.33 5.59 -20.38
N GLN A 213 -30.64 6.50 -19.66
CA GLN A 213 -29.68 7.50 -20.24
C GLN A 213 -28.89 8.32 -19.17
N GLU A 214 -27.57 8.48 -19.37
CA GLU A 214 -26.62 9.24 -18.54
C GLU A 214 -26.45 10.71 -18.98
N SER A 215 -26.04 11.59 -18.04
CA SER A 215 -25.52 12.94 -18.33
C SER A 215 -24.38 13.32 -17.38
N SER A 216 -23.18 13.62 -17.92
CA SER A 216 -22.01 14.14 -17.21
C SER A 216 -21.69 15.59 -17.67
N VAL A 217 -21.18 16.43 -16.77
CA VAL A 217 -20.68 17.78 -17.07
C VAL A 217 -19.19 17.83 -16.73
N SER A 218 -18.36 18.12 -17.72
CA SER A 218 -16.90 18.28 -17.59
C SER A 218 -16.53 19.75 -17.80
N VAL A 219 -15.76 20.33 -16.87
CA VAL A 219 -15.18 21.67 -17.03
C VAL A 219 -13.67 21.50 -17.14
N GLY A 220 -13.13 21.76 -18.34
CA GLY A 220 -11.69 21.73 -18.61
C GLY A 220 -11.14 23.15 -18.70
N GLY A 221 -10.31 23.56 -17.72
CA GLY A 221 -9.63 24.85 -17.72
C GLY A 221 -8.94 25.17 -16.39
N ARG A 222 -7.93 26.07 -16.41
CA ARG A 222 -7.15 26.49 -15.22
C ARG A 222 -8.03 27.36 -14.32
N VAL A 223 -8.36 26.88 -13.12
CA VAL A 223 -9.23 27.59 -12.17
C VAL A 223 -8.36 28.36 -11.18
N LYS A 224 -8.50 29.69 -11.13
CA LYS A 224 -7.83 30.57 -10.15
C LYS A 224 -8.91 31.31 -9.37
N ASP A 225 -8.89 31.19 -8.03
CA ASP A 225 -9.83 31.77 -7.07
C ASP A 225 -11.32 31.54 -7.41
N SER A 226 -11.82 30.31 -7.25
CA SER A 226 -13.26 30.02 -7.42
C SER A 226 -13.77 28.96 -6.46
N VAL A 227 -14.90 29.26 -5.82
CA VAL A 227 -15.66 28.31 -5.00
C VAL A 227 -16.63 27.55 -5.90
N ILE A 228 -16.52 26.22 -5.91
CA ILE A 228 -17.44 25.34 -6.62
C ILE A 228 -18.57 24.97 -5.65
N ILE A 229 -19.77 25.51 -5.87
CA ILE A 229 -20.97 25.14 -5.11
C ILE A 229 -21.83 24.24 -5.99
N ILE A 230 -21.96 22.98 -5.59
CA ILE A 230 -22.88 22.01 -6.21
C ILE A 230 -24.15 21.99 -5.36
N GLY A 231 -25.26 22.49 -5.92
CA GLY A 231 -26.56 22.51 -5.27
C GLY A 231 -27.22 21.13 -5.17
N ASP A 232 -28.09 20.96 -4.17
CA ASP A 232 -28.72 19.70 -3.76
C ASP A 232 -29.39 18.92 -4.90
N ARG A 233 -28.97 17.67 -5.10
CA ARG A 233 -29.63 16.65 -5.94
C ARG A 233 -29.59 15.25 -5.31
N LYS A 234 -30.61 14.46 -5.64
CA LYS A 234 -30.98 13.15 -5.05
C LYS A 234 -29.81 12.14 -4.91
N VAL A 235 -29.91 11.32 -3.84
CA VAL A 235 -29.08 10.14 -3.55
C VAL A 235 -29.02 9.20 -4.77
N GLY A 236 -27.81 8.83 -5.19
CA GLY A 236 -27.58 7.84 -6.25
C GLY A 236 -26.87 8.34 -7.52
N GLN A 237 -26.49 9.62 -7.59
CA GLN A 237 -25.60 10.10 -8.67
C GLN A 237 -24.17 10.32 -8.15
N ASN A 238 -23.20 10.00 -9.01
CA ASN A 238 -21.77 10.16 -8.79
C ASN A 238 -21.49 11.59 -8.33
N ARG A 239 -21.01 11.76 -7.09
CA ARG A 239 -20.66 13.07 -6.50
C ARG A 239 -19.19 13.39 -6.70
N SER A 240 -18.56 12.74 -7.68
CA SER A 240 -17.16 12.90 -8.00
C SER A 240 -16.89 14.32 -8.47
N VAL A 241 -16.13 15.05 -7.67
CA VAL A 241 -15.45 16.27 -8.11
C VAL A 241 -14.06 15.83 -8.53
N SER A 242 -13.86 15.61 -9.84
CA SER A 242 -12.54 15.34 -10.40
C SER A 242 -11.90 16.66 -10.81
N VAL A 243 -10.79 17.01 -10.16
CA VAL A 243 -9.94 18.13 -10.57
C VAL A 243 -8.68 17.55 -11.17
N GLY A 244 -8.48 17.75 -12.46
CA GLY A 244 -7.43 17.09 -13.24
C GLY A 244 -6.11 17.86 -13.37
N ASN A 245 -5.80 18.83 -12.51
CA ASN A 245 -4.56 19.64 -12.54
C ASN A 245 -4.27 20.34 -11.18
N ASP A 246 -3.11 21.01 -11.07
CA ASP A 246 -2.59 21.74 -9.90
C ASP A 246 -3.64 22.40 -8.99
N VAL A 247 -3.73 21.93 -7.74
CA VAL A 247 -4.62 22.48 -6.70
C VAL A 247 -3.83 23.46 -5.84
N THR A 248 -4.19 24.75 -5.87
CA THR A 248 -3.66 25.77 -4.93
C THR A 248 -4.83 26.33 -4.11
N GLY A 249 -4.81 26.09 -2.78
CA GLY A 249 -5.85 26.53 -1.84
C GLY A 249 -6.89 25.46 -1.50
N GLY A 250 -7.15 25.26 -0.20
CA GLY A 250 -8.08 24.24 0.29
C GLY A 250 -9.50 24.77 0.51
N ALA A 251 -10.48 24.12 -0.10
CA ALA A 251 -11.74 23.69 0.52
C ALA A 251 -12.59 22.89 -0.49
N ILE A 252 -12.59 21.56 -0.38
CA ILE A 252 -13.60 20.70 -1.01
C ILE A 252 -14.58 20.31 0.09
N ILE A 253 -15.84 20.71 -0.05
CA ILE A 253 -16.93 20.32 0.85
C ILE A 253 -17.77 19.27 0.11
N THR A 254 -17.76 18.03 0.59
CA THR A 254 -18.68 16.98 0.13
C THR A 254 -19.82 16.82 1.15
N GLY A 255 -20.98 16.39 0.64
CA GLY A 255 -22.31 16.46 1.28
C GLY A 255 -22.55 15.63 2.56
N ASP A 256 -21.51 15.39 3.34
CA ASP A 256 -21.46 14.71 4.62
C ASP A 256 -20.71 15.55 5.69
N ASN A 257 -20.45 16.83 5.40
CA ASN A 257 -19.84 17.84 6.30
C ASN A 257 -18.39 17.55 6.74
N ASN A 258 -17.71 16.54 6.19
CA ASN A 258 -16.30 16.30 6.47
C ASN A 258 -15.40 17.17 5.57
N THR A 259 -14.38 17.77 6.20
CA THR A 259 -13.41 18.65 5.53
C THR A 259 -12.01 18.04 5.69
N THR A 260 -11.42 17.51 4.62
CA THR A 260 -9.98 17.17 4.62
C THR A 260 -9.20 18.35 4.08
N ASN A 261 -8.45 19.00 4.97
CA ASN A 261 -7.59 20.12 4.62
C ASN A 261 -6.17 19.63 4.35
N ILE A 262 -5.81 19.46 3.08
CA ILE A 262 -4.39 19.41 2.69
C ILE A 262 -3.89 20.85 2.65
N LYS A 263 -3.25 21.29 3.73
CA LYS A 263 -2.58 22.58 3.78
C LYS A 263 -1.14 22.40 3.34
N PHE A 264 -0.90 22.42 2.03
CA PHE A 264 0.40 22.85 1.57
C PHE A 264 0.56 24.31 1.97
N GLN A 265 1.67 24.61 2.63
CA GLN A 265 1.97 26.00 2.96
C GLN A 265 2.53 26.65 1.69
N PRO A 266 1.82 27.64 1.10
CA PRO A 266 2.36 28.39 -0.02
C PRO A 266 3.61 29.12 0.47
N VAL A 267 4.72 28.90 -0.22
CA VAL A 267 6.00 29.53 0.13
C VAL A 267 6.41 30.45 -1.01
N ARG A 268 6.69 31.70 -0.68
CA ARG A 268 7.32 32.60 -1.66
C ARG A 268 8.78 32.21 -1.79
N LEU A 269 9.15 31.79 -2.98
CA LEU A 269 10.54 31.57 -3.31
C LEU A 269 11.29 32.91 -3.34
N PRO A 270 12.48 32.98 -2.74
CA PRO A 270 13.36 34.15 -2.87
C PRO A 270 13.88 34.27 -4.31
N GLU A 271 14.38 35.46 -4.66
CA GLU A 271 15.04 35.68 -5.95
C GLU A 271 16.20 34.69 -6.14
N PRO A 272 16.29 33.96 -7.27
CA PRO A 272 17.33 32.95 -7.48
C PRO A 272 18.76 33.51 -7.28
N ALA A 273 18.98 34.78 -7.65
CA ALA A 273 20.26 35.46 -7.49
C ALA A 273 20.61 35.85 -6.04
N SER A 274 19.63 35.81 -5.13
CA SER A 274 19.82 36.11 -3.70
C SER A 274 20.17 34.89 -2.85
N VAL A 275 20.11 33.70 -3.43
CA VAL A 275 20.36 32.43 -2.75
C VAL A 275 21.85 32.08 -2.83
N ASN A 276 22.49 31.91 -1.67
CA ASN A 276 23.81 31.29 -1.60
C ASN A 276 23.65 29.76 -1.64
N ILE A 277 23.68 29.19 -2.84
CA ILE A 277 23.35 27.78 -3.09
C ILE A 277 24.26 26.81 -2.32
N GLU A 278 25.56 27.10 -2.21
CA GLU A 278 26.50 26.27 -1.45
C GLU A 278 26.14 26.20 0.03
N THR A 279 25.77 27.34 0.64
CA THR A 279 25.37 27.40 2.05
C THR A 279 24.09 26.58 2.29
N GLU A 280 23.11 26.68 1.40
CA GLU A 280 21.84 25.99 1.56
C GLU A 280 21.98 24.48 1.34
N LEU A 281 22.78 24.04 0.38
CA LEU A 281 23.05 22.61 0.15
C LEU A 281 23.88 21.98 1.25
N ASN A 282 24.88 22.68 1.78
CA ASN A 282 25.64 22.22 2.95
C ASN A 282 24.72 22.08 4.18
N ALA A 283 23.82 23.03 4.40
CA ALA A 283 22.85 22.92 5.49
C ALA A 283 21.89 21.73 5.30
N LEU A 284 21.43 21.45 4.08
CA LEU A 284 20.66 20.25 3.77
C LEU A 284 21.45 18.97 4.07
N HIS A 285 22.71 18.91 3.65
CA HIS A 285 23.58 17.75 3.89
C HIS A 285 23.79 17.48 5.38
N GLU A 286 24.05 18.53 6.17
CA GLU A 286 24.22 18.49 7.63
C GLU A 286 22.94 18.09 8.38
N ILE A 287 21.76 18.50 7.90
CA ILE A 287 20.50 18.05 8.48
C ILE A 287 20.33 16.55 8.20
N LEU A 288 20.56 16.13 6.96
CA LEU A 288 20.46 14.72 6.58
C LEU A 288 21.56 13.85 7.21
N ALA A 289 22.70 14.43 7.60
CA ALA A 289 23.76 13.80 8.43
C ALA A 289 23.28 13.23 9.75
N LYS A 290 22.18 13.76 10.28
CA LYS A 290 21.61 13.34 11.57
C LYS A 290 20.69 12.13 11.46
N LEU A 291 20.44 11.63 10.24
CA LEU A 291 19.65 10.43 10.02
C LEU A 291 20.50 9.19 10.25
N GLU A 292 20.01 8.29 11.10
CA GLU A 292 20.52 6.93 11.19
C GLU A 292 19.96 6.15 9.99
N THR A 293 20.83 5.84 9.03
CA THR A 293 20.40 5.15 7.80
C THR A 293 21.51 4.29 7.21
N SER A 294 21.14 3.11 6.71
CA SER A 294 22.03 2.21 5.97
C SER A 294 22.39 2.75 4.59
N ASP A 295 21.62 3.70 4.05
CA ASP A 295 21.85 4.34 2.76
C ASP A 295 22.77 5.59 2.86
N ARG A 296 23.42 5.82 4.01
CA ARG A 296 24.26 7.00 4.27
C ARG A 296 25.24 7.32 3.15
N ARG A 297 25.99 6.30 2.70
CA ARG A 297 26.95 6.43 1.60
C ARG A 297 26.31 6.88 0.29
N LYS A 298 25.06 6.50 0.01
CA LYS A 298 24.36 6.91 -1.22
C LYS A 298 23.93 8.37 -1.15
N ILE A 299 23.49 8.82 0.03
CA ILE A 299 23.18 10.23 0.29
C ILE A 299 24.47 11.06 0.13
N ASP A 300 25.55 10.65 0.79
CA ASP A 300 26.84 11.36 0.72
C ASP A 300 27.39 11.42 -0.70
N ASN A 301 27.33 10.32 -1.47
CA ASN A 301 27.72 10.33 -2.87
C ASN A 301 26.87 11.29 -3.71
N ALA A 302 25.57 11.38 -3.44
CA ALA A 302 24.71 12.32 -4.17
C ALA A 302 25.07 13.78 -3.84
N PHE A 303 25.45 14.09 -2.60
CA PHE A 303 25.98 15.41 -2.25
C PHE A 303 27.38 15.68 -2.82
N ALA A 304 28.23 14.66 -2.94
CA ALA A 304 29.52 14.79 -3.62
C ALA A 304 29.34 15.12 -5.11
N ASP A 305 28.39 14.48 -5.80
CA ASP A 305 28.07 14.79 -7.20
C ASP A 305 27.54 16.23 -7.35
N ILE A 306 26.76 16.72 -6.37
CA ILE A 306 26.30 18.12 -6.32
C ILE A 306 27.49 19.07 -6.17
N GLU A 307 28.41 18.79 -5.24
CA GLU A 307 29.59 19.62 -5.00
C GLU A 307 30.51 19.65 -6.23
N GLU A 308 30.71 18.52 -6.91
CA GLU A 308 31.44 18.45 -8.17
C GLU A 308 30.79 19.33 -9.24
N GLU A 309 29.46 19.29 -9.37
CA GLU A 309 28.72 20.11 -10.34
C GLU A 309 28.83 21.61 -10.05
N LEU A 310 28.76 22.00 -8.77
CA LEU A 310 28.88 23.41 -8.35
C LEU A 310 30.29 23.99 -8.60
N ASN A 311 31.32 23.15 -8.56
CA ASN A 311 32.70 23.57 -8.83
C ASN A 311 33.00 23.83 -10.31
N LYS A 312 32.05 23.55 -11.23
CA LYS A 312 32.22 23.80 -12.66
C LYS A 312 32.07 25.30 -12.98
N PRO A 313 32.75 25.83 -14.02
CA PRO A 313 32.63 27.24 -14.41
C PRO A 313 31.20 27.70 -14.72
N GLN A 314 30.34 26.76 -15.14
CA GLN A 314 28.90 26.96 -15.31
C GLN A 314 28.18 25.69 -14.81
N PRO A 315 27.69 25.69 -13.57
CA PRO A 315 26.98 24.55 -12.99
C PRO A 315 25.66 24.26 -13.73
N ASP A 316 25.40 22.99 -14.05
CA ASP A 316 24.09 22.58 -14.58
C ASP A 316 23.09 22.36 -13.44
N LYS A 317 22.12 23.28 -13.36
CA LYS A 317 21.04 23.23 -12.36
C LYS A 317 20.22 21.94 -12.42
N ASN A 318 20.05 21.33 -13.60
CA ASN A 318 19.30 20.09 -13.70
C ASN A 318 20.08 18.90 -13.16
N GLU A 319 21.40 18.86 -13.32
CA GLU A 319 22.22 17.80 -12.71
C GLU A 319 22.26 17.94 -11.19
N VAL A 320 22.37 19.18 -10.67
CA VAL A 320 22.22 19.45 -9.23
C VAL A 320 20.85 19.01 -8.73
N GLY A 321 19.77 19.34 -9.45
CA GLY A 321 18.41 18.96 -9.09
C GLY A 321 18.19 17.44 -9.04
N LYS A 322 18.67 16.70 -10.05
CA LYS A 322 18.58 15.22 -10.09
C LYS A 322 19.35 14.57 -8.94
N ALA A 323 20.57 15.07 -8.67
CA ALA A 323 21.38 14.55 -7.58
C ALA A 323 20.71 14.83 -6.22
N LEU A 324 20.10 16.00 -6.05
CA LEU A 324 19.36 16.38 -4.85
C LEU A 324 18.11 15.53 -4.65
N GLU A 325 17.31 15.33 -5.71
CA GLU A 325 16.14 14.43 -5.70
C GLU A 325 16.54 13.03 -5.26
N ARG A 326 17.61 12.49 -5.84
CA ARG A 326 18.15 11.17 -5.47
C ARG A 326 18.61 11.12 -4.00
N ALA A 327 19.21 12.18 -3.47
CA ALA A 327 19.59 12.24 -2.06
C ALA A 327 18.35 12.14 -1.15
N PHE A 328 17.29 12.90 -1.48
CA PHE A 328 16.03 12.85 -0.72
C PHE A 328 15.28 11.52 -0.88
N ASP A 329 15.39 10.86 -2.04
CA ASP A 329 14.82 9.54 -2.26
C ASP A 329 15.41 8.45 -1.36
N TYR A 330 16.69 8.58 -1.00
CA TYR A 330 17.32 7.71 0.02
C TYR A 330 17.01 8.20 1.43
N ALA A 331 17.06 9.52 1.68
CA ALA A 331 16.80 10.07 3.00
C ALA A 331 15.37 9.77 3.51
N LYS A 332 14.35 9.83 2.65
CA LYS A 332 12.95 9.58 3.02
C LYS A 332 12.66 8.14 3.49
N LYS A 333 13.58 7.21 3.22
CA LYS A 333 13.50 5.81 3.67
C LYS A 333 14.01 5.61 5.10
N ALA A 334 14.76 6.58 5.62
CA ALA A 334 15.34 6.52 6.95
C ALA A 334 14.30 6.78 8.03
N GLU A 335 14.38 6.02 9.12
CA GLU A 335 13.59 6.28 10.32
C GLU A 335 13.96 7.67 10.89
N GLY A 336 12.97 8.46 11.30
CA GLY A 336 13.19 9.82 11.80
C GLY A 336 13.23 10.94 10.75
N PHE A 337 13.10 10.64 9.44
CA PHE A 337 13.04 11.66 8.38
C PHE A 337 11.95 12.72 8.62
N VAL A 338 10.76 12.30 9.04
CA VAL A 338 9.63 13.20 9.35
C VAL A 338 10.01 14.23 10.42
N GLY A 339 10.82 13.84 11.40
CA GLY A 339 11.30 14.73 12.46
C GLY A 339 12.28 15.81 11.99
N LEU A 340 12.78 15.71 10.76
CA LEU A 340 13.69 16.68 10.14
C LEU A 340 13.00 17.64 9.17
N MET A 341 11.77 17.37 8.75
CA MET A 341 11.07 18.16 7.70
C MET A 341 11.03 19.65 8.01
N GLU A 342 10.68 20.05 9.24
CA GLU A 342 10.64 21.47 9.64
C GLU A 342 12.01 22.16 9.54
N LYS A 343 13.11 21.42 9.74
CA LYS A 343 14.48 21.95 9.59
C LYS A 343 14.89 22.01 8.12
N LEU A 344 14.39 21.09 7.29
CA LEU A 344 14.68 21.03 5.86
C LEU A 344 13.96 22.12 5.07
N LYS A 345 12.72 22.48 5.45
CA LYS A 345 11.88 23.49 4.79
C LYS A 345 12.61 24.77 4.34
N PRO A 346 13.27 25.54 5.22
CA PRO A 346 13.87 26.82 4.85
C PRO A 346 14.99 26.66 3.81
N HIS A 347 15.79 25.59 3.92
CA HIS A 347 16.91 25.35 3.03
C HIS A 347 16.43 24.80 1.69
N LEU A 348 15.52 23.82 1.69
CA LEU A 348 14.97 23.26 0.47
C LEU A 348 14.20 24.30 -0.35
N THR A 349 13.49 25.22 0.32
CA THR A 349 12.82 26.35 -0.33
C THR A 349 13.80 27.20 -1.14
N LYS A 350 14.91 27.61 -0.53
CA LYS A 350 15.90 28.46 -1.20
C LYS A 350 16.64 27.70 -2.30
N THR A 351 16.98 26.44 -2.06
CA THR A 351 17.62 25.56 -3.05
C THR A 351 16.73 25.40 -4.28
N VAL A 352 15.44 25.12 -4.10
CA VAL A 352 14.47 25.01 -5.21
C VAL A 352 14.31 26.33 -5.95
N ALA A 353 14.30 27.47 -5.26
CA ALA A 353 14.27 28.79 -5.89
C ALA A 353 15.46 29.01 -6.81
N TRP A 354 16.65 28.58 -6.40
CA TRP A 354 17.84 28.64 -7.24
C TRP A 354 17.79 27.66 -8.42
N LEU A 355 17.32 26.43 -8.20
CA LEU A 355 17.20 25.39 -9.23
C LEU A 355 16.21 25.77 -10.35
N GLY A 356 15.15 26.49 -10.00
CA GLY A 356 14.15 26.99 -10.93
C GLY A 356 12.92 26.09 -11.06
N GLU A 357 12.00 26.49 -11.94
CA GLU A 357 10.62 25.99 -11.98
C GLU A 357 10.49 24.48 -12.17
N ASN A 358 11.42 23.86 -12.89
CA ASN A 358 11.43 22.42 -13.15
C ASN A 358 11.60 21.56 -11.88
N TRP A 359 12.04 22.16 -10.77
CA TRP A 359 12.34 21.47 -9.52
C TRP A 359 11.44 21.89 -8.36
N HIS A 360 10.36 22.64 -8.64
CA HIS A 360 9.37 23.03 -7.62
C HIS A 360 8.68 21.83 -6.96
N ASN A 361 8.62 20.69 -7.63
CA ASN A 361 8.08 19.44 -7.08
C ASN A 361 8.83 18.97 -5.83
N LEU A 362 10.13 19.30 -5.69
CA LEU A 362 10.92 18.95 -4.50
C LEU A 362 10.38 19.59 -3.21
N LEU A 363 9.64 20.71 -3.31
CA LEU A 363 9.00 21.35 -2.15
C LEU A 363 7.96 20.44 -1.49
N GLN A 364 7.36 19.54 -2.26
CA GLN A 364 6.35 18.61 -1.75
C GLN A 364 6.94 17.61 -0.75
N ILE A 365 8.25 17.31 -0.85
CA ILE A 365 8.99 16.44 0.07
C ILE A 365 8.90 16.95 1.52
N VAL A 366 8.76 18.27 1.69
CA VAL A 366 8.64 18.94 2.99
C VAL A 366 7.26 19.56 3.22
N GLY A 367 6.26 19.20 2.40
CA GLY A 367 4.88 19.69 2.53
C GLY A 367 4.67 21.15 2.11
N LEU A 368 5.52 21.68 1.23
CA LEU A 368 5.42 23.04 0.68
C LEU A 368 4.96 23.01 -0.78
N THR A 369 4.37 24.11 -1.24
CA THR A 369 4.08 24.38 -2.67
C THR A 369 4.46 25.83 -2.98
N ASN A 370 4.99 26.09 -4.17
CA ASN A 370 5.26 27.44 -4.65
C ASN A 370 4.04 28.04 -5.34
#